data_AF-A0A9X5FD42-F1
#
_entry.id   AF-A0A9X5FD42-F1
#
_cell.length_a   1.000
_cell.length_b   1.000
_cell.length_c   1.000
_cell.angle_alpha   90.00
_cell.angle_beta   90.00
_cell.angle_gamma   90.00
#
_symmetry.space_group_name_H-M   'P 1'
#
loop_
_entity.id
_entity.type
_entity.pdbx_description
1 polymer ?
#
loop_
_entity_poly.entity_id
_entity_poly.type
_entity_poly.pdbx_seq_one_letter_code
_entity_poly.pdbx_strand_id
1 'polypeptide(L)'
;MSAKPRTLALAVASTVALLLAPTAAAPATAAPATTVSTIVTPAVQVATAKPTWRLQTKVKTILYSSASGSAKRATIPADYTMKAASTKVKNGRYKVTYKGKSGWVKKSKVSKVSGKTKVGKLSWGASAKKNIKRWCSSVPVTTKKKTTNYAQVSSNGSARIVLSRTAFGKSLDPNHPLAVATQYHECAHVLQYRVYDYDLRAAEKAMKKVYPKAKAHGSSFEHMADCIADAMGAQRTGKLTASSTYVAGYGGGCSKKQMKAAKRILAGKRI
;
A
#
# COMPACT_ATOMS: atom_id res chain seq x y z
N MET A 1 -22.89 -28.83 -36.23
CA MET A 1 -22.38 -28.03 -37.36
C MET A 1 -21.00 -27.52 -36.98
N SER A 2 -19.89 -28.27 -37.07
CA SER A 2 -19.18 -28.82 -38.24
C SER A 2 -18.71 -27.76 -39.25
N ALA A 3 -17.42 -27.39 -39.17
CA ALA A 3 -16.49 -26.97 -40.24
C ALA A 3 -15.26 -26.28 -39.58
N LYS A 4 -14.20 -27.03 -39.28
CA LYS A 4 -12.94 -27.21 -40.03
C LYS A 4 -11.87 -26.12 -39.79
N PRO A 5 -10.62 -26.52 -39.43
CA PRO A 5 -9.48 -25.62 -39.24
C PRO A 5 -8.79 -25.28 -40.58
N ARG A 6 -8.16 -24.10 -40.66
CA ARG A 6 -7.27 -23.72 -41.77
C ARG A 6 -5.82 -24.08 -41.41
N THR A 7 -5.24 -24.94 -42.22
CA THR A 7 -3.80 -25.22 -42.34
C THR A 7 -3.29 -24.55 -43.63
N LEU A 8 -1.95 -24.53 -43.77
CA LEU A 8 -1.09 -23.98 -44.85
C LEU A 8 -0.61 -22.53 -44.61
N ALA A 9 0.66 -22.18 -44.82
CA ALA A 9 1.68 -22.82 -45.64
C ALA A 9 3.10 -22.68 -45.04
N LEU A 10 3.90 -23.68 -45.35
CA LEU A 10 5.35 -23.75 -45.27
C LEU A 10 5.96 -22.79 -46.30
N ALA A 11 7.02 -22.07 -45.95
CA ALA A 11 7.98 -21.52 -46.92
C ALA A 11 9.39 -21.79 -46.42
N VAL A 12 10.09 -22.62 -47.18
CA VAL A 12 11.52 -22.92 -47.09
C VAL A 12 12.25 -21.87 -47.91
N ALA A 13 13.33 -21.31 -47.38
CA ALA A 13 14.40 -20.73 -48.19
C ALA A 13 15.73 -20.93 -47.47
N SER A 14 16.47 -21.92 -47.97
CA SER A 14 17.92 -22.06 -47.83
C SER A 14 18.64 -20.82 -48.36
N THR A 15 19.78 -20.46 -47.79
CA THR A 15 21.08 -20.54 -48.49
C THR A 15 22.26 -20.02 -47.67
N VAL A 16 23.33 -20.81 -47.75
CA VAL A 16 24.76 -20.44 -47.82
C VAL A 16 25.42 -19.91 -46.56
N ALA A 17 26.10 -20.86 -45.90
CA ALA A 17 27.28 -20.61 -45.08
C ALA A 17 28.45 -20.15 -45.97
N LEU A 18 29.12 -19.07 -45.57
CA LEU A 18 30.46 -18.75 -46.06
C LEU A 18 31.44 -19.01 -44.92
N LEU A 19 32.16 -20.13 -45.04
CA LEU A 19 33.36 -20.46 -44.29
C LEU A 19 34.51 -19.63 -44.86
N LEU A 20 35.08 -18.75 -44.03
CA LEU A 20 36.41 -18.20 -44.25
C LEU A 20 37.30 -18.68 -43.11
N ALA A 21 38.11 -19.69 -43.43
CA ALA A 21 39.22 -20.15 -42.62
C ALA A 21 40.47 -19.28 -42.90
N PRO A 22 41.42 -19.21 -41.95
CA PRO A 22 42.41 -18.14 -41.87
C PRO A 22 43.65 -18.40 -42.74
N THR A 23 44.19 -17.36 -43.34
CA THR A 23 45.54 -17.35 -43.91
C THR A 23 46.58 -17.20 -42.79
N ALA A 24 47.43 -18.20 -42.69
CA ALA A 24 48.64 -18.18 -41.87
C ALA A 24 49.68 -17.23 -42.47
N ALA A 25 50.18 -16.30 -41.66
CA ALA A 25 51.39 -15.54 -41.94
C ALA A 25 52.47 -15.94 -40.93
N ALA A 26 53.64 -16.27 -41.46
CA ALA A 26 54.84 -16.68 -40.74
C ALA A 26 55.47 -15.51 -39.96
N PRO A 27 56.37 -15.79 -39.00
CA PRO A 27 56.70 -14.88 -37.92
C PRO A 27 57.72 -13.81 -38.34
N ALA A 28 57.44 -12.56 -37.98
CA ALA A 28 58.44 -11.49 -37.96
C ALA A 28 59.31 -11.65 -36.71
N THR A 29 60.62 -11.63 -36.93
CA THR A 29 61.68 -11.64 -35.92
C THR A 29 61.52 -10.48 -34.94
N ALA A 30 61.59 -10.82 -33.65
CA ALA A 30 61.37 -9.93 -32.53
C ALA A 30 62.50 -8.90 -32.36
N ALA A 31 62.13 -7.62 -32.24
CA ALA A 31 62.94 -6.61 -31.59
C ALA A 31 62.78 -6.73 -30.06
N PRO A 32 63.82 -6.43 -29.24
CA PRO A 32 63.70 -6.47 -27.80
C PRO A 32 62.81 -5.34 -27.31
N ALA A 33 61.57 -5.66 -26.96
CA ALA A 33 60.66 -4.74 -26.30
C ALA A 33 61.00 -4.67 -24.81
N THR A 34 61.48 -3.51 -24.38
CA THR A 34 61.65 -3.14 -22.98
C THR A 34 60.31 -3.30 -22.25
N THR A 35 60.21 -4.31 -21.40
CA THR A 35 59.06 -4.57 -20.55
C THR A 35 58.96 -3.49 -19.47
N VAL A 36 58.23 -2.42 -19.74
CA VAL A 36 57.68 -1.55 -18.70
C VAL A 36 56.55 -2.34 -18.02
N SER A 37 56.87 -2.94 -16.88
CA SER A 37 55.88 -3.54 -15.96
C SER A 37 54.96 -2.44 -15.43
N THR A 38 53.92 -2.11 -16.19
CA THR A 38 52.79 -1.34 -15.68
C THR A 38 52.06 -2.24 -14.69
N ILE A 39 52.24 -1.96 -13.40
CA ILE A 39 51.45 -2.58 -12.33
C ILE A 39 50.01 -2.09 -12.53
N VAL A 40 49.20 -2.85 -13.27
CA VAL A 40 47.76 -2.65 -13.34
C VAL A 40 47.22 -3.08 -11.98
N THR A 41 47.10 -2.12 -11.05
CA THR A 41 46.41 -2.36 -9.80
C THR A 41 44.97 -2.73 -10.15
N PRO A 42 44.49 -3.95 -9.82
CA PRO A 42 43.09 -4.27 -10.07
C PRO A 42 42.27 -3.27 -9.27
N ALA A 43 41.40 -2.52 -9.95
CA ALA A 43 40.45 -1.64 -9.32
C ALA A 43 39.64 -2.50 -8.33
N VAL A 44 39.95 -2.37 -7.04
CA VAL A 44 39.21 -3.02 -5.97
C VAL A 44 37.78 -2.54 -6.12
N GLN A 45 36.92 -3.40 -6.67
CA GLN A 45 35.49 -3.15 -6.70
C GLN A 45 35.04 -3.15 -5.24
N VAL A 46 35.01 -1.97 -4.63
CA VAL A 46 34.47 -1.76 -3.30
C VAL A 46 33.04 -2.29 -3.34
N ALA A 47 32.84 -3.48 -2.78
CA ALA A 47 31.56 -4.15 -2.77
C ALA A 47 30.54 -3.18 -2.17
N THR A 48 29.63 -2.67 -3.00
CA THR A 48 28.67 -1.67 -2.53
C THR A 48 27.83 -2.31 -1.44
N ALA A 49 27.93 -1.79 -0.20
CA ALA A 49 27.23 -2.32 0.95
C ALA A 49 25.74 -2.51 0.64
N LYS A 50 25.25 -3.74 0.79
CA LYS A 50 23.83 -4.06 0.56
C LYS A 50 22.99 -3.39 1.66
N PRO A 51 21.85 -2.76 1.32
CA PRO A 51 20.99 -2.15 2.33
C PRO A 51 20.49 -3.17 3.37
N THR A 52 20.58 -2.82 4.65
CA THR A 52 20.00 -3.57 5.78
C THR A 52 18.50 -3.29 5.97
N TRP A 53 17.93 -2.41 5.15
CA TRP A 53 16.53 -1.98 5.20
C TRP A 53 15.80 -2.30 3.90
N ARG A 54 14.47 -2.33 4.00
CA ARG A 54 13.56 -2.50 2.85
C ARG A 54 12.74 -1.24 2.64
N LEU A 55 12.04 -1.18 1.51
CA LEU A 55 11.17 -0.06 1.17
C LEU A 55 9.74 -0.53 1.02
N GLN A 56 8.81 0.09 1.73
CA GLN A 56 7.39 -0.13 1.56
C GLN A 56 6.76 1.05 0.84
N THR A 57 5.93 0.79 -0.17
CA THR A 57 5.16 1.83 -0.86
C THR A 57 4.10 2.43 0.05
N LYS A 58 4.02 3.76 0.09
CA LYS A 58 2.98 4.50 0.82
C LYS A 58 1.66 4.55 0.05
N VAL A 59 1.77 4.61 -1.28
CA VAL A 59 0.66 4.70 -2.23
C VAL A 59 1.01 3.89 -3.47
N LYS A 60 0.02 3.63 -4.34
CA LYS A 60 0.27 3.11 -5.69
C LYS A 60 1.28 4.00 -6.40
N THR A 61 2.33 3.40 -6.94
CA THR A 61 3.48 4.12 -7.53
C THR A 61 4.02 3.38 -8.75
N ILE A 62 5.01 3.98 -9.40
CA ILE A 62 5.63 3.48 -10.62
C ILE A 62 7.05 3.00 -10.35
N LEU A 63 7.39 1.85 -10.91
CA LEU A 63 8.77 1.39 -11.08
C LEU A 63 9.28 1.91 -12.41
N TYR A 64 10.38 2.65 -12.40
CA TYR A 64 11.03 3.22 -13.59
C TYR A 64 12.23 2.40 -14.03
N SER A 65 12.60 2.52 -15.29
CA SER A 65 13.79 1.86 -15.87
C SER A 65 15.11 2.48 -15.44
N SER A 66 15.09 3.77 -15.16
CA SER A 66 16.26 4.60 -14.86
C SER A 66 16.01 5.52 -13.67
N ALA A 67 17.09 6.07 -13.10
CA ALA A 67 17.01 7.03 -12.01
C ALA A 67 16.39 8.37 -12.43
N SER A 68 16.55 8.79 -13.69
CA SER A 68 15.87 9.98 -14.25
C SER A 68 14.36 9.79 -14.32
N GLY A 69 13.89 8.54 -14.45
CA GLY A 69 12.47 8.20 -14.54
C GLY A 69 11.92 8.24 -15.95
N SER A 70 12.78 8.04 -16.96
CA SER A 70 12.46 8.19 -18.37
C SER A 70 11.41 7.19 -18.89
N ALA A 71 11.46 5.92 -18.46
CA ALA A 71 10.46 4.93 -18.87
C ALA A 71 9.84 4.16 -17.70
N LYS A 72 8.53 3.92 -17.77
CA LYS A 72 7.77 3.09 -16.83
C LYS A 72 8.05 1.61 -17.13
N ARG A 73 8.45 0.85 -16.11
CA ARG A 73 8.57 -0.62 -16.16
C ARG A 73 7.34 -1.33 -15.61
N ALA A 74 6.79 -0.84 -14.50
CA ALA A 74 5.66 -1.48 -13.83
C ALA A 74 4.92 -0.51 -12.93
N THR A 75 3.70 -0.88 -12.55
CA THR A 75 2.97 -0.27 -11.43
C THR A 75 3.17 -1.14 -10.19
N ILE A 76 3.48 -0.51 -9.05
CA ILE A 76 3.60 -1.15 -7.74
C ILE A 76 2.40 -0.69 -6.90
N PRO A 77 1.62 -1.61 -6.30
CA PRO A 77 0.49 -1.22 -5.44
C PRO A 77 0.98 -0.54 -4.16
N ALA A 78 0.08 0.11 -3.43
CA ALA A 78 0.35 0.55 -2.06
C ALA A 78 0.66 -0.66 -1.16
N ASP A 79 1.38 -0.42 -0.06
CA ASP A 79 1.75 -1.44 0.93
C ASP A 79 2.53 -2.63 0.40
N TYR A 80 3.28 -2.43 -0.68
CA TYR A 80 4.19 -3.43 -1.21
C TYR A 80 5.60 -3.17 -0.68
N THR A 81 6.16 -4.16 0.01
CA THR A 81 7.55 -4.15 0.48
C THR A 81 8.47 -4.71 -0.60
N MET A 82 9.50 -3.94 -0.95
CA MET A 82 10.54 -4.27 -1.93
C MET A 82 11.91 -4.37 -1.26
N LYS A 83 12.81 -5.14 -1.87
CA LYS A 83 14.24 -5.09 -1.50
C LYS A 83 14.85 -3.81 -2.04
N ALA A 84 15.59 -3.10 -1.21
CA ALA A 84 16.45 -2.02 -1.68
C ALA A 84 17.72 -2.65 -2.29
N ALA A 85 18.08 -2.22 -3.50
CA ALA A 85 19.23 -2.75 -4.24
C ALA A 85 20.49 -1.88 -4.08
N SER A 86 20.36 -0.68 -3.51
CA SER A 86 21.46 0.22 -3.21
C SER A 86 21.09 1.13 -2.04
N THR A 87 22.08 1.51 -1.24
CA THR A 87 21.93 2.53 -0.20
C THR A 87 21.88 3.95 -0.78
N LYS A 88 22.39 4.12 -2.00
CA LYS A 88 22.46 5.41 -2.70
C LYS A 88 21.11 5.77 -3.32
N VAL A 89 20.74 7.04 -3.17
CA VAL A 89 19.63 7.66 -3.92
C VAL A 89 20.22 8.36 -5.12
N LYS A 90 19.61 8.19 -6.30
CA LYS A 90 19.97 8.96 -7.50
C LYS A 90 18.73 9.64 -8.04
N ASN A 91 18.81 10.94 -8.35
CA ASN A 91 17.70 11.75 -8.88
C ASN A 91 16.40 11.59 -8.07
N GLY A 92 16.51 11.60 -6.73
CA GLY A 92 15.37 11.44 -5.82
C GLY A 92 14.71 10.05 -5.83
N ARG A 93 15.36 9.02 -6.40
CA ARG A 93 14.83 7.65 -6.50
C ARG A 93 15.76 6.62 -5.84
N TYR A 94 15.16 5.60 -5.25
CA TYR A 94 15.86 4.41 -4.77
C TYR A 94 15.89 3.34 -5.87
N LYS A 95 17.03 2.66 -6.00
CA LYS A 95 17.13 1.41 -6.78
C LYS A 95 16.54 0.26 -5.96
N VAL A 96 15.62 -0.49 -6.53
CA VAL A 96 14.88 -1.57 -5.86
C VAL A 96 14.76 -2.80 -6.72
N THR A 97 14.43 -3.92 -6.10
CA THR A 97 13.99 -5.15 -6.78
C THR A 97 12.53 -5.41 -6.48
N TYR A 98 11.71 -5.45 -7.53
CA TYR A 98 10.26 -5.70 -7.48
C TYR A 98 9.92 -6.90 -8.36
N LYS A 99 9.36 -7.97 -7.76
CA LYS A 99 9.04 -9.23 -8.45
C LYS A 99 10.19 -9.74 -9.35
N GLY A 100 11.42 -9.75 -8.81
CA GLY A 100 12.63 -10.18 -9.52
C GLY A 100 13.25 -9.15 -10.46
N LYS A 101 12.56 -8.06 -10.80
CA LYS A 101 13.07 -7.03 -11.73
C LYS A 101 13.69 -5.84 -11.00
N SER A 102 14.84 -5.36 -11.48
CA SER A 102 15.45 -4.14 -10.96
C SER A 102 14.81 -2.89 -11.59
N GLY A 103 14.68 -1.83 -10.79
CA GLY A 103 14.22 -0.53 -11.27
C GLY A 103 14.31 0.54 -10.20
N TRP A 104 13.68 1.68 -10.46
CA TRP A 104 13.79 2.88 -9.62
C TRP A 104 12.42 3.36 -9.14
N VAL A 105 12.31 3.71 -7.85
CA VAL A 105 11.07 4.23 -7.26
C VAL A 105 11.31 5.57 -6.58
N LYS A 106 10.37 6.51 -6.72
CA LYS A 106 10.46 7.84 -6.09
C LYS A 106 10.56 7.73 -4.57
N LYS A 107 11.58 8.37 -3.97
CA LYS A 107 11.82 8.40 -2.51
C LYS A 107 10.59 8.87 -1.75
N SER A 108 9.88 9.88 -2.26
CA SER A 108 8.68 10.43 -1.61
C SER A 108 7.51 9.45 -1.51
N LYS A 109 7.45 8.42 -2.36
CA LYS A 109 6.37 7.43 -2.43
C LYS A 109 6.62 6.18 -1.59
N VAL A 110 7.76 6.10 -0.89
CA VAL A 110 8.15 4.94 -0.08
C VAL A 110 8.59 5.36 1.32
N SER A 111 8.52 4.43 2.27
CA SER A 111 9.13 4.54 3.59
C SER A 111 10.14 3.41 3.79
N LYS A 112 11.21 3.69 4.53
CA LYS A 112 12.13 2.63 4.99
C LYS A 112 11.43 1.79 6.05
N VAL A 113 11.62 0.48 5.98
CA VAL A 113 11.14 -0.50 6.96
C VAL A 113 12.27 -1.47 7.29
N SER A 114 12.12 -2.22 8.39
CA SER A 114 13.11 -3.21 8.83
C SER A 114 13.49 -4.18 7.70
N GLY A 115 14.77 -4.56 7.64
CA GLY A 115 15.25 -5.60 6.74
C GLY A 115 14.57 -6.96 6.92
N LYS A 116 13.97 -7.18 8.10
CA LYS A 116 13.21 -8.40 8.44
C LYS A 116 11.79 -8.40 7.87
N THR A 117 11.25 -7.26 7.43
CA THR A 117 9.88 -7.18 6.88
C THR A 117 9.76 -7.98 5.57
N LYS A 118 8.86 -8.96 5.50
CA LYS A 118 8.65 -9.82 4.31
C LYS A 118 8.43 -9.00 3.02
N VAL A 119 9.07 -9.42 1.93
CA VAL A 119 8.84 -8.84 0.58
C VAL A 119 7.45 -9.23 0.12
N GLY A 120 6.71 -8.31 -0.49
CA GLY A 120 5.38 -8.56 -1.00
C GLY A 120 4.36 -7.52 -0.55
N LYS A 121 3.11 -7.70 -0.99
CA LYS A 121 1.99 -6.89 -0.53
C LYS A 121 1.65 -7.29 0.90
N LEU A 122 1.37 -6.29 1.76
CA LEU A 122 0.76 -6.56 3.05
C LEU A 122 -0.56 -7.32 2.87
N SER A 123 -0.91 -8.13 3.86
CA SER A 123 -2.26 -8.69 3.93
C SER A 123 -3.27 -7.54 4.12
N TRP A 124 -4.51 -7.78 3.72
CA TRP A 124 -5.57 -6.78 3.86
C TRP A 124 -5.68 -6.26 5.30
N GLY A 125 -5.69 -7.17 6.29
CA GLY A 125 -5.75 -6.81 7.70
C GLY A 125 -4.53 -6.02 8.19
N ALA A 126 -3.33 -6.33 7.68
CA ALA A 126 -2.13 -5.56 8.02
C ALA A 126 -2.16 -4.14 7.45
N SER A 127 -2.67 -3.96 6.22
CA SER A 127 -2.92 -2.63 5.65
C SER A 127 -3.95 -1.84 6.47
N ALA A 128 -5.08 -2.47 6.82
CA ALA A 128 -6.10 -1.82 7.65
C ALA A 128 -5.55 -1.42 9.03
N LYS A 129 -4.81 -2.32 9.70
CA LYS A 129 -4.16 -2.01 10.98
C LYS A 129 -3.17 -0.86 10.86
N LYS A 130 -2.41 -0.79 9.76
CA LYS A 130 -1.51 0.34 9.48
C LYS A 130 -2.29 1.66 9.34
N ASN A 131 -3.40 1.66 8.63
CA ASN A 131 -4.20 2.87 8.38
C ASN A 131 -4.80 3.45 9.66
N ILE A 132 -5.28 2.61 10.56
CA ILE A 132 -5.88 3.05 11.84
C ILE A 132 -4.86 3.17 12.98
N LYS A 133 -3.58 2.82 12.74
CA LYS A 133 -2.55 2.68 13.79
C LYS A 133 -2.44 3.90 14.69
N ARG A 134 -2.64 5.12 14.15
CA ARG A 134 -2.54 6.36 14.92
C ARG A 134 -3.53 6.43 16.08
N TRP A 135 -4.70 5.80 15.94
CA TRP A 135 -5.80 5.92 16.92
C TRP A 135 -6.18 4.58 17.57
N CYS A 136 -6.01 3.48 16.83
CA CYS A 136 -6.37 2.12 17.23
C CYS A 136 -5.18 1.14 17.15
N SER A 137 -3.99 1.56 17.59
CA SER A 137 -2.75 0.75 17.52
C SER A 137 -2.85 -0.62 18.22
N SER A 138 -3.52 -0.68 19.37
CA SER A 138 -3.69 -1.87 20.20
C SER A 138 -4.89 -2.73 19.81
N VAL A 139 -5.78 -2.23 18.94
CA VAL A 139 -7.03 -2.94 18.60
C VAL A 139 -6.73 -4.05 17.58
N PRO A 140 -7.07 -5.31 17.88
CA PRO A 140 -6.99 -6.40 16.92
C PRO A 140 -7.92 -6.16 15.72
N VAL A 141 -7.43 -6.48 14.52
CA VAL A 141 -8.19 -6.38 13.27
C VAL A 141 -8.31 -7.77 12.65
N THR A 142 -9.55 -8.21 12.41
CA THR A 142 -9.87 -9.44 11.69
C THR A 142 -10.55 -9.09 10.37
N THR A 143 -10.29 -9.88 9.33
CA THR A 143 -10.89 -9.64 8.01
C THR A 143 -11.76 -10.80 7.55
N LYS A 144 -12.97 -10.51 7.03
CA LYS A 144 -13.90 -11.50 6.48
C LYS A 144 -14.07 -11.32 4.96
N LYS A 145 -14.49 -12.39 4.25
CA LYS A 145 -14.83 -12.32 2.81
C LYS A 145 -16.21 -11.70 2.55
N LYS A 146 -17.13 -11.84 3.51
CA LYS A 146 -18.52 -11.34 3.46
C LYS A 146 -18.59 -9.86 3.87
N THR A 147 -19.66 -9.18 3.46
CA THR A 147 -19.95 -7.75 3.69
C THR A 147 -20.40 -7.48 5.12
N THR A 148 -19.51 -7.67 6.09
CA THR A 148 -19.78 -7.31 7.48
C THR A 148 -18.59 -6.54 8.03
N ASN A 149 -18.85 -5.32 8.48
CA ASN A 149 -17.93 -4.48 9.21
C ASN A 149 -18.56 -4.19 10.57
N TYR A 150 -17.79 -4.30 11.64
CA TYR A 150 -18.22 -3.89 12.97
C TYR A 150 -17.02 -3.76 13.91
N ALA A 151 -17.13 -2.84 14.84
CA ALA A 151 -16.36 -2.85 16.07
C ALA A 151 -17.16 -3.58 17.17
N GLN A 152 -16.46 -4.37 17.96
CA GLN A 152 -17.02 -4.95 19.18
C GLN A 152 -16.19 -4.45 20.35
N VAL A 153 -16.89 -3.92 21.35
CA VAL A 153 -16.31 -3.53 22.63
C VAL A 153 -17.01 -4.29 23.75
N SER A 154 -16.28 -4.56 24.83
CA SER A 154 -16.80 -5.21 26.03
C SER A 154 -16.62 -4.28 27.22
N SER A 155 -17.41 -4.47 28.28
CA SER A 155 -17.33 -3.69 29.52
C SER A 155 -15.96 -3.78 30.22
N ASN A 156 -15.21 -4.86 30.02
CA ASN A 156 -13.84 -5.02 30.52
C ASN A 156 -12.77 -4.25 29.72
N GLY A 157 -13.19 -3.40 28.77
CA GLY A 157 -12.32 -2.60 27.92
C GLY A 157 -11.61 -3.35 26.80
N SER A 158 -11.94 -4.63 26.58
CA SER A 158 -11.53 -5.32 25.36
C SER A 158 -12.27 -4.78 24.13
N ALA A 159 -11.55 -4.65 23.03
CA ALA A 159 -12.09 -4.18 21.76
C ALA A 159 -11.50 -4.98 20.60
N ARG A 160 -12.28 -5.19 19.54
CA ARG A 160 -11.81 -5.74 18.26
C ARG A 160 -12.56 -5.11 17.10
N ILE A 161 -11.90 -5.07 15.94
CA ILE A 161 -12.48 -4.58 14.70
C ILE A 161 -12.54 -5.75 13.70
N VAL A 162 -13.71 -5.94 13.09
CA VAL A 162 -13.92 -6.89 12.00
C VAL A 162 -14.24 -6.10 10.74
N LEU A 163 -13.51 -6.37 9.67
CA LEU A 163 -13.64 -5.66 8.41
C LEU A 163 -13.88 -6.61 7.24
N SER A 164 -14.69 -6.18 6.29
CA SER A 164 -14.90 -6.86 5.03
C SER A 164 -13.80 -6.53 4.04
N ARG A 165 -13.35 -7.56 3.32
CA ARG A 165 -12.46 -7.40 2.16
C ARG A 165 -13.22 -7.08 0.87
N THR A 166 -14.56 -6.97 0.94
CA THR A 166 -15.41 -6.77 -0.22
C THR A 166 -16.38 -5.61 0.01
N ALA A 167 -16.74 -4.93 -1.07
CA ALA A 167 -17.84 -3.96 -1.11
C ALA A 167 -18.61 -4.18 -2.40
N PHE A 168 -19.95 -4.20 -2.32
CA PHE A 168 -20.84 -4.42 -3.46
C PHE A 168 -20.48 -5.69 -4.26
N GLY A 169 -20.17 -6.79 -3.55
CA GLY A 169 -19.80 -8.07 -4.14
C GLY A 169 -18.40 -8.15 -4.75
N LYS A 170 -17.62 -7.06 -4.73
CA LYS A 170 -16.28 -7.00 -5.36
C LYS A 170 -15.18 -6.83 -4.32
N SER A 171 -13.98 -7.32 -4.64
CA SER A 171 -12.78 -7.12 -3.82
C SER A 171 -12.48 -5.63 -3.68
N LEU A 172 -12.25 -5.18 -2.44
CA LEU A 172 -11.96 -3.78 -2.11
C LEU A 172 -10.50 -3.65 -1.69
N ASP A 173 -9.73 -2.77 -2.33
CA ASP A 173 -8.36 -2.46 -1.89
C ASP A 173 -8.41 -1.80 -0.49
N PRO A 174 -7.63 -2.27 0.50
CA PRO A 174 -7.66 -1.72 1.86
C PRO A 174 -7.24 -0.24 1.93
N ASN A 175 -6.58 0.29 0.90
CA ASN A 175 -6.20 1.70 0.79
C ASN A 175 -7.13 2.50 -0.12
N HIS A 176 -8.19 1.89 -0.64
CA HIS A 176 -9.23 2.63 -1.33
C HIS A 176 -9.91 3.60 -0.32
N PRO A 177 -10.23 4.84 -0.72
CA PRO A 177 -10.90 5.81 0.15
C PRO A 177 -12.13 5.25 0.90
N LEU A 178 -13.03 4.53 0.22
CA LEU A 178 -14.14 3.79 0.85
C LEU A 178 -13.66 2.84 1.98
N ALA A 179 -12.63 2.04 1.74
CA ALA A 179 -12.12 1.08 2.73
C ALA A 179 -11.53 1.79 3.94
N VAL A 180 -10.76 2.87 3.70
CA VAL A 180 -10.15 3.68 4.77
C VAL A 180 -11.23 4.38 5.59
N ALA A 181 -12.28 4.91 4.94
CA ALA A 181 -13.42 5.49 5.63
C ALA A 181 -14.13 4.46 6.54
N THR A 182 -14.38 3.24 6.05
CA THR A 182 -14.93 2.16 6.87
C THR A 182 -13.99 1.78 8.03
N GLN A 183 -12.67 1.68 7.78
CA GLN A 183 -11.69 1.41 8.82
C GLN A 183 -11.70 2.48 9.93
N TYR A 184 -11.80 3.75 9.54
CA TYR A 184 -11.88 4.89 10.47
C TYR A 184 -13.19 4.88 11.25
N HIS A 185 -14.30 4.56 10.58
CA HIS A 185 -15.61 4.40 11.21
C HIS A 185 -15.59 3.31 12.30
N GLU A 186 -15.08 2.11 12.01
CA GLU A 186 -15.01 1.05 13.04
C GLU A 186 -14.03 1.42 14.17
N CYS A 187 -12.90 2.08 13.84
CA CYS A 187 -12.00 2.59 14.87
C CYS A 187 -12.67 3.67 15.72
N ALA A 188 -13.52 4.51 15.13
CA ALA A 188 -14.23 5.56 15.84
C ALA A 188 -15.20 5.00 16.88
N HIS A 189 -15.90 3.89 16.62
CA HIS A 189 -16.70 3.20 17.64
C HIS A 189 -15.85 2.83 18.86
N VAL A 190 -14.67 2.24 18.64
CA VAL A 190 -13.76 1.92 19.76
C VAL A 190 -13.37 3.16 20.55
N LEU A 191 -13.07 4.28 19.89
CA LEU A 191 -12.73 5.53 20.57
C LEU A 191 -13.91 6.13 21.34
N GLN A 192 -15.11 6.08 20.77
CA GLN A 192 -16.34 6.56 21.42
C GLN A 192 -16.53 5.87 22.76
N TYR A 193 -16.42 4.54 22.82
CA TYR A 193 -16.60 3.82 24.08
C TYR A 193 -15.41 4.00 25.03
N ARG A 194 -14.17 4.06 24.49
CA ARG A 194 -12.97 4.23 25.31
C ARG A 194 -12.99 5.50 26.15
N VAL A 195 -13.46 6.63 25.62
CA VAL A 195 -13.47 7.90 26.39
C VAL A 195 -14.47 7.90 27.55
N TYR A 196 -15.43 6.98 27.56
CA TYR A 196 -16.37 6.78 28.68
C TYR A 196 -16.04 5.53 29.50
N ASP A 197 -14.81 5.02 29.41
CA ASP A 197 -14.38 3.81 30.14
C ASP A 197 -15.31 2.61 29.90
N TYR A 198 -15.86 2.53 28.69
CA TYR A 198 -16.80 1.49 28.26
C TYR A 198 -18.14 1.47 29.03
N ASP A 199 -18.48 2.56 29.72
CA ASP A 199 -19.82 2.82 30.25
C ASP A 199 -20.77 3.27 29.12
N LEU A 200 -21.57 2.31 28.63
CA LEU A 200 -22.54 2.53 27.56
C LEU A 200 -23.62 3.56 27.95
N ARG A 201 -24.06 3.57 29.21
CA ARG A 201 -25.12 4.49 29.68
C ARG A 201 -24.61 5.92 29.72
N ALA A 202 -23.39 6.14 30.21
CA ALA A 202 -22.75 7.45 30.20
C ALA A 202 -22.53 7.96 28.77
N ALA A 203 -22.07 7.10 27.87
CA ALA A 203 -21.90 7.44 26.45
C ALA A 203 -23.23 7.83 25.80
N GLU A 204 -24.31 7.07 26.05
CA GLU A 204 -25.65 7.37 25.53
C GLU A 204 -26.18 8.72 26.03
N LYS A 205 -26.05 8.99 27.33
CA LYS A 205 -26.44 10.27 27.93
C LYS A 205 -25.70 11.43 27.29
N ALA A 206 -24.41 11.27 26.98
CA ALA A 206 -23.63 12.28 26.28
C ALA A 206 -24.05 12.45 24.81
N MET A 207 -24.34 11.35 24.09
CA MET A 207 -24.82 11.42 22.71
C MET A 207 -26.15 12.17 22.59
N LYS A 208 -27.08 11.99 23.53
CA LYS A 208 -28.36 12.74 23.55
C LYS A 208 -28.16 14.26 23.60
N LYS A 209 -27.07 14.75 24.22
CA LYS A 209 -26.74 16.20 24.23
C LYS A 209 -26.34 16.71 22.85
N VAL A 210 -25.76 15.86 22.00
CA VAL A 210 -25.33 16.21 20.64
C VAL A 210 -26.44 15.97 19.61
N TYR A 211 -27.28 14.97 19.85
CA TYR A 211 -28.39 14.55 19.00
C TYR A 211 -29.73 14.70 19.76
N PRO A 212 -30.24 15.93 19.94
CA PRO A 212 -31.45 16.17 20.73
C PRO A 212 -32.73 15.66 20.05
N LYS A 213 -32.76 15.64 18.71
CA LYS A 213 -33.79 14.91 17.95
C LYS A 213 -33.28 13.49 17.79
N ALA A 214 -33.83 12.56 18.58
CA ALA A 214 -33.45 11.16 18.53
C ALA A 214 -33.64 10.63 17.10
N LYS A 215 -32.54 10.40 16.39
CA LYS A 215 -32.53 9.31 15.42
C LYS A 215 -32.52 8.01 16.25
N ALA A 216 -33.21 6.95 15.81
CA ALA A 216 -33.35 5.69 16.55
C ALA A 216 -32.02 5.20 17.17
N HIS A 217 -32.04 4.58 18.36
CA HIS A 217 -30.84 4.05 19.02
C HIS A 217 -29.95 3.28 18.02
N GLY A 218 -28.64 3.51 18.05
CA GLY A 218 -27.70 3.09 17.01
C GLY A 218 -27.32 4.24 16.08
N SER A 219 -28.28 4.87 15.40
CA SER A 219 -27.99 5.89 14.37
C SER A 219 -27.21 7.13 14.86
N SER A 220 -27.31 7.50 16.15
CA SER A 220 -26.53 8.61 16.72
C SER A 220 -25.06 8.24 16.95
N PHE A 221 -24.78 7.02 17.42
CA PHE A 221 -23.41 6.50 17.60
C PHE A 221 -22.76 6.23 16.25
N GLU A 222 -23.52 5.65 15.32
CA GLU A 222 -23.07 5.42 13.95
C GLU A 222 -22.73 6.73 13.23
N HIS A 223 -23.59 7.74 13.34
CA HIS A 223 -23.30 9.05 12.75
C HIS A 223 -22.16 9.78 13.48
N MET A 224 -22.02 9.61 14.79
CA MET A 224 -20.86 10.13 15.52
C MET A 224 -19.56 9.42 15.07
N ALA A 225 -19.61 8.12 14.78
CA ALA A 225 -18.48 7.38 14.23
C ALA A 225 -18.05 7.96 12.87
N ASP A 226 -19.03 8.29 12.01
CA ASP A 226 -18.77 9.00 10.76
C ASP A 226 -18.11 10.37 10.98
N CYS A 227 -18.59 11.17 11.94
CA CYS A 227 -18.00 12.47 12.23
C CYS A 227 -16.58 12.38 12.80
N ILE A 228 -16.29 11.34 13.59
CA ILE A 228 -14.93 11.06 14.07
C ILE A 228 -14.06 10.58 12.91
N ALA A 229 -14.58 9.75 12.00
CA ALA A 229 -13.87 9.34 10.80
C ALA A 229 -13.55 10.55 9.89
N ASP A 230 -14.48 11.50 9.73
CA ASP A 230 -14.24 12.77 9.04
C ASP A 230 -13.14 13.58 9.75
N ALA A 231 -13.14 13.64 11.10
CA ALA A 231 -12.09 14.28 11.88
C ALA A 231 -10.71 13.58 11.78
N MET A 232 -10.69 12.28 11.47
CA MET A 232 -9.47 11.52 11.11
C MET A 232 -8.99 11.80 9.68
N GLY A 233 -9.81 12.45 8.84
CA GLY A 233 -9.53 12.75 7.44
C GLY A 233 -10.10 11.73 6.46
N ALA A 234 -11.16 11.01 6.82
CA ALA A 234 -11.85 10.10 5.90
C ALA A 234 -12.44 10.86 4.70
N GLN A 235 -12.34 10.26 3.52
CA GLN A 235 -13.11 10.68 2.34
C GLN A 235 -14.32 9.76 2.18
N ARG A 236 -15.47 10.18 2.74
CA ARG A 236 -16.70 9.36 2.77
C ARG A 236 -17.50 9.34 1.47
N THR A 237 -17.21 10.20 0.50
CA THR A 237 -17.86 10.17 -0.81
C THR A 237 -16.85 10.18 -1.95
N GLY A 238 -17.19 9.51 -3.05
CA GLY A 238 -16.31 9.46 -4.21
C GLY A 238 -16.76 8.44 -5.26
N LYS A 239 -15.85 8.13 -6.18
CA LYS A 239 -16.05 7.11 -7.21
C LYS A 239 -15.46 5.78 -6.74
N LEU A 240 -16.23 4.71 -6.87
CA LEU A 240 -15.76 3.33 -6.67
C LEU A 240 -15.29 2.72 -7.99
N THR A 241 -16.01 3.00 -9.07
CA THR A 241 -15.61 2.67 -10.44
C THR A 241 -15.86 3.88 -11.35
N ALA A 242 -15.62 3.75 -12.66
CA ALA A 242 -15.98 4.79 -13.61
C ALA A 242 -17.49 5.10 -13.61
N SER A 243 -18.32 4.10 -13.33
CA SER A 243 -19.79 4.17 -13.42
C SER A 243 -20.50 4.12 -12.07
N SER A 244 -19.79 3.98 -10.95
CA SER A 244 -20.42 3.93 -9.63
C SER A 244 -19.74 4.83 -8.61
N THR A 245 -20.57 5.50 -7.81
CA THR A 245 -20.15 6.27 -6.64
C THR A 245 -20.26 5.44 -5.37
N TYR A 246 -19.66 5.92 -4.30
CA TYR A 246 -19.88 5.39 -2.96
C TYR A 246 -20.21 6.52 -1.99
N VAL A 247 -20.99 6.18 -0.98
CA VAL A 247 -21.12 6.91 0.28
C VAL A 247 -20.76 5.92 1.38
N ALA A 248 -19.76 6.26 2.20
CA ALA A 248 -19.33 5.46 3.32
C ALA A 248 -20.05 5.92 4.60
N GLY A 249 -20.42 4.96 5.45
CA GLY A 249 -21.14 5.23 6.68
C GLY A 249 -22.64 5.43 6.47
N TYR A 250 -23.29 6.06 7.45
CA TYR A 250 -24.74 6.24 7.51
C TYR A 250 -25.22 7.53 6.82
N GLY A 251 -24.33 8.15 6.01
CA GLY A 251 -24.62 9.34 5.22
C GLY A 251 -24.74 10.63 6.06
N GLY A 252 -24.94 11.76 5.37
CA GLY A 252 -25.11 13.08 5.99
C GLY A 252 -23.81 13.77 6.40
N GLY A 253 -23.86 15.10 6.51
CA GLY A 253 -22.75 15.92 6.98
C GLY A 253 -22.77 16.13 8.49
N CYS A 254 -21.62 16.47 9.06
CA CYS A 254 -21.49 16.79 10.48
C CYS A 254 -21.71 18.27 10.74
N SER A 255 -22.71 18.61 11.55
CA SER A 255 -22.87 19.97 12.08
C SER A 255 -21.65 20.41 12.89
N LYS A 256 -21.49 21.74 13.09
CA LYS A 256 -20.41 22.30 13.92
C LYS A 256 -20.36 21.67 15.33
N LYS A 257 -21.53 21.43 15.94
CA LYS A 257 -21.65 20.80 17.28
C LYS A 257 -21.18 19.34 17.26
N GLN A 258 -21.63 18.56 16.28
CA GLN A 258 -21.21 17.15 16.12
C GLN A 258 -19.71 17.04 15.84
N MET A 259 -19.17 17.90 14.97
CA MET A 259 -17.73 17.91 14.65
C MET A 259 -16.88 18.33 15.86
N LYS A 260 -17.35 19.28 16.68
CA LYS A 260 -16.69 19.65 17.94
C LYS A 260 -16.63 18.45 18.90
N ALA A 261 -17.74 17.74 19.06
CA ALA A 261 -17.82 16.52 19.87
C ALA A 261 -16.91 15.40 19.33
N ALA A 262 -16.92 15.15 18.01
CA ALA A 262 -16.06 14.17 17.36
C ALA A 262 -14.56 14.44 17.61
N LYS A 263 -14.12 15.69 17.46
CA LYS A 263 -12.74 16.10 17.74
C LYS A 263 -12.36 15.92 19.22
N ARG A 264 -13.28 16.13 20.16
CA ARG A 264 -13.05 15.84 21.59
C ARG A 264 -12.81 14.35 21.82
N ILE A 265 -13.67 13.49 21.27
CA ILE A 265 -13.50 12.03 21.38
C ILE A 265 -12.18 11.58 20.76
N LEU A 266 -11.86 12.09 19.57
CA LEU A 266 -10.59 11.79 18.89
C LEU A 266 -9.36 12.21 19.72
N ALA A 267 -9.49 13.27 20.52
CA ALA A 267 -8.49 13.74 21.47
C ALA A 267 -8.52 13.01 22.83
N GLY A 268 -9.31 11.94 22.98
CA GLY A 268 -9.43 11.15 24.21
C GLY A 268 -10.32 11.79 25.28
N LYS A 269 -11.18 12.76 24.92
CA LYS A 269 -12.03 13.49 25.87
C LYS A 269 -13.51 13.15 25.69
N ARG A 270 -14.22 13.01 26.82
CA ARG A 270 -15.70 12.97 26.86
C ARG A 270 -16.29 14.26 26.26
N ILE A 271 -17.51 14.17 25.73
CA ILE A 271 -18.24 15.30 25.12
C ILE A 271 -18.64 16.32 26.17
#